data_AF-A0AAD9DH05-F1
#
_entry.id   AF-A0AAD9DH05-F1
#
_cell.length_a   1.000
_cell.length_b   1.000
_cell.length_c   1.000
_cell.angle_alpha   90.00
_cell.angle_beta   90.00
_cell.angle_gamma   90.00
#
_symmetry.space_group_name_H-M   'P 1'
#
loop_
_entity.id
_entity.type
_entity.pdbx_description
1 polymer ?
#
loop_
_entity_poly.entity_id
_entity_poly.type
_entity_poly.pdbx_seq_one_letter_code
_entity_poly.pdbx_strand_id
1 'polypeptide(L)'
;MSTKIVVSESDNMMRCASCGIAEDGDNKKLKTCTACKSVRYCSVTCQKEHRPKHKRACKKKAAELRDELLFKQPESNQFGDCPICLLPQSNDPEKSSMGSCCSKVICGGCAYANHIRLREAKLEESCPFCRQPPPDNNADVNRNIMKRTEANDPAAICMMGFILCNGGDYQGAFDHYKKAAELVNSAEAHYQLAWTGVEKDTKKKVYHLEHAAIGGHAMARYNLGVNEQRNGRLERAIKHWIISAKLGYDRAAEALKVCFREGSISKDVFAEALRAHQAAVDATKSPQREVAEAAMQKMRAARAARQNYKQQYNIDKTSSISLRER
;
A
#
# COMPACT_ATOMS: atom_id res chain seq x y z
N MET A 1 44.33 47.35 -11.91
CA MET A 1 44.88 45.99 -12.10
C MET A 1 44.14 45.05 -11.16
N SER A 2 43.04 44.45 -11.65
CA SER A 2 42.26 43.49 -10.88
C SER A 2 42.41 42.13 -11.55
N THR A 3 43.22 41.29 -10.92
CA THR A 3 43.52 39.91 -11.32
C THR A 3 42.22 39.10 -11.22
N LYS A 4 41.63 38.75 -12.36
CA LYS A 4 40.55 37.76 -12.40
C LYS A 4 41.15 36.41 -12.03
N ILE A 5 40.79 35.91 -10.86
CA ILE A 5 41.01 34.52 -10.46
C ILE A 5 40.19 33.67 -11.45
N VAL A 6 40.89 32.98 -12.35
CA VAL A 6 40.31 31.93 -13.18
C VAL A 6 40.07 30.75 -12.24
N VAL A 7 38.81 30.54 -11.83
CA VAL A 7 38.41 29.30 -11.18
C VAL A 7 38.41 28.25 -12.28
N SER A 8 39.41 27.37 -12.27
CA SER A 8 39.52 26.25 -13.19
C SER A 8 38.34 25.30 -12.98
N GLU A 9 37.49 25.16 -14.01
CA GLU A 9 36.53 24.07 -14.14
C GLU A 9 37.31 22.75 -14.29
N SER A 10 37.71 22.14 -13.17
CA SER A 10 38.28 20.81 -13.18
C SER A 10 37.17 19.78 -13.40
N ASP A 11 36.93 19.49 -14.69
CA ASP A 11 36.81 18.14 -15.23
C ASP A 11 35.98 17.15 -14.39
N ASN A 12 34.66 17.35 -14.32
CA ASN A 12 33.71 16.34 -13.85
C ASN A 12 33.47 15.26 -14.94
N MET A 13 34.55 14.83 -15.61
CA MET A 13 34.49 13.84 -16.67
C MET A 13 34.30 12.45 -16.06
N MET A 14 33.13 11.86 -16.32
CA MET A 14 32.72 10.58 -15.78
C MET A 14 33.56 9.47 -16.40
N ARG A 15 34.25 8.67 -15.57
CA ARG A 15 35.19 7.64 -16.01
C ARG A 15 34.74 6.23 -15.61
N CYS A 16 35.13 5.25 -16.42
CA CYS A 16 34.95 3.84 -16.10
C CYS A 16 35.75 3.48 -14.85
N ALA A 17 35.09 2.91 -13.84
CA ALA A 17 35.72 2.58 -12.56
C ALA A 17 36.74 1.43 -12.64
N SER A 18 36.82 0.71 -13.78
CA SER A 18 37.84 -0.33 -14.01
C SER A 18 39.02 0.19 -14.82
N CYS A 19 38.76 0.69 -16.04
CA CYS A 19 39.81 1.04 -17.00
C CYS A 19 40.10 2.54 -17.13
N GLY A 20 39.36 3.41 -16.42
CA GLY A 20 39.60 4.85 -16.42
C GLY A 20 39.14 5.60 -17.68
N ILE A 21 38.65 4.91 -18.71
CA ILE A 21 38.14 5.54 -19.95
C ILE A 21 37.01 6.51 -19.62
N ALA A 22 37.14 7.74 -20.11
CA ALA A 22 36.13 8.78 -20.02
C ALA A 22 34.90 8.48 -20.90
N GLU A 23 33.75 8.96 -20.47
CA GLU A 23 32.54 9.04 -21.28
C GLU A 23 32.75 10.11 -22.37
N ASP A 24 32.89 9.68 -23.62
CA ASP A 24 32.94 10.56 -24.79
C ASP A 24 31.54 10.73 -25.38
N GLY A 25 31.18 11.97 -25.71
CA GLY A 25 29.82 12.37 -26.10
C GLY A 25 29.20 11.57 -27.25
N ASP A 26 30.03 10.96 -28.10
CA ASP A 26 29.59 10.28 -29.32
C ASP A 26 29.90 8.77 -29.41
N ASN A 27 30.65 8.13 -28.50
CA ASN A 27 31.08 6.73 -28.74
C ASN A 27 31.01 5.73 -27.56
N LYS A 28 30.91 6.14 -26.29
CA LYS A 28 30.87 5.17 -25.17
C LYS A 28 30.10 5.66 -23.93
N LYS A 29 28.78 5.48 -23.94
CA LYS A 29 27.92 5.68 -22.75
C LYS A 29 28.28 4.71 -21.62
N LEU A 30 28.62 5.24 -20.45
CA LEU A 30 28.96 4.43 -19.29
C LEU A 30 27.69 3.93 -18.59
N LYS A 31 27.65 2.63 -18.25
CA LYS A 31 26.53 2.03 -17.51
C LYS A 31 26.79 2.10 -16.01
N THR A 32 25.91 2.77 -15.29
CA THR A 32 25.93 2.85 -13.83
C THR A 32 25.69 1.48 -13.20
N CYS A 33 26.43 1.16 -12.12
CA CYS A 33 26.17 -0.03 -11.33
C CYS A 33 24.73 -0.05 -10.83
N THR A 34 23.96 -1.08 -11.19
CA THR A 34 22.53 -1.17 -10.87
C THR A 34 22.25 -1.26 -9.37
N ALA A 35 23.19 -1.79 -8.58
CA ALA A 35 23.04 -1.96 -7.14
C ALA A 35 23.35 -0.69 -6.33
N CYS A 36 24.54 -0.12 -6.49
CA CYS A 36 25.00 0.98 -5.65
C CYS A 36 24.87 2.38 -6.30
N LYS A 37 24.58 2.43 -7.60
CA LYS A 37 24.48 3.65 -8.42
C LYS A 37 25.70 4.61 -8.37
N SER A 38 26.80 4.22 -7.73
CA SER A 38 27.91 5.11 -7.38
C SER A 38 29.11 5.02 -8.31
N VAL A 39 29.16 4.00 -9.16
CA VAL A 39 30.25 3.79 -10.12
C VAL A 39 29.66 3.45 -11.48
N ARG A 40 30.39 3.75 -12.56
CA ARG A 40 29.97 3.46 -13.93
C ARG A 40 31.01 2.60 -14.65
N TYR A 41 30.57 1.85 -15.66
CA TYR A 41 31.38 0.92 -16.42
C TYR A 41 31.13 1.05 -17.91
N CYS A 42 32.20 1.00 -18.72
CA CYS A 42 32.07 1.01 -20.17
C CYS A 42 31.68 -0.37 -20.76
N SER A 43 31.77 -1.44 -19.95
CA SER A 43 31.43 -2.80 -20.38
C SER A 43 31.14 -3.73 -19.19
N VAL A 44 30.48 -4.86 -19.46
CA VAL A 44 30.26 -5.93 -18.47
C VAL A 44 31.60 -6.53 -18.01
N THR A 45 32.60 -6.59 -18.88
CA THR A 45 33.95 -7.06 -18.57
C THR A 45 34.60 -6.19 -17.49
N CYS A 46 34.62 -4.86 -17.70
CA CYS A 46 35.13 -3.92 -16.71
C CYS A 46 34.37 -4.00 -15.38
N GLN A 47 33.05 -4.22 -15.41
CA GLN A 47 32.28 -4.43 -14.19
C GLN A 47 32.70 -5.69 -13.44
N LYS A 48 32.96 -6.80 -14.15
CA LYS A 48 33.41 -8.07 -13.55
C LYS A 48 34.81 -7.95 -12.95
N GLU A 49 35.73 -7.29 -13.64
CA GLU A 49 37.11 -7.06 -13.19
C GLU A 49 37.18 -6.17 -11.95
N HIS A 50 36.36 -5.12 -11.89
CA HIS A 50 36.32 -4.22 -10.73
C HIS A 50 35.55 -4.83 -9.54
N ARG A 51 34.71 -5.86 -9.77
CA ARG A 51 33.83 -6.45 -8.75
C ARG A 51 34.55 -6.87 -7.46
N PRO A 52 35.72 -7.54 -7.47
CA PRO A 52 36.41 -7.93 -6.23
C PRO A 52 36.78 -6.73 -5.34
N LYS A 53 37.26 -5.63 -5.94
CA LYS A 53 37.63 -4.40 -5.24
C LYS A 53 36.39 -3.61 -4.76
N HIS A 54 35.31 -3.66 -5.54
CA HIS A 54 34.12 -2.86 -5.30
C HIS A 54 33.06 -3.52 -4.42
N LYS A 55 33.00 -4.86 -4.37
CA LYS A 55 31.85 -5.63 -3.80
C LYS A 55 31.45 -5.18 -2.39
N ARG A 56 32.40 -4.91 -1.51
CA ARG A 56 32.11 -4.46 -0.12
C ARG A 56 31.48 -3.07 -0.11
N ALA A 57 32.09 -2.11 -0.79
CA ALA A 57 31.56 -0.74 -0.91
C ALA A 57 30.20 -0.72 -1.62
N CYS A 58 30.04 -1.53 -2.67
CA CYS A 58 28.80 -1.73 -3.41
C CYS A 58 27.65 -2.17 -2.48
N LYS A 59 27.88 -3.21 -1.67
CA LYS A 59 26.89 -3.73 -0.72
C LYS A 59 26.51 -2.70 0.34
N LYS A 60 27.50 -2.01 0.92
CA LYS A 60 27.26 -0.96 1.91
C LYS A 60 26.37 0.14 1.32
N LYS A 61 26.75 0.67 0.16
CA LYS A 61 26.01 1.75 -0.50
C LYS A 61 24.62 1.31 -0.99
N ALA A 62 24.49 0.08 -1.46
CA ALA A 62 23.17 -0.46 -1.83
C ALA A 62 22.24 -0.58 -0.61
N ALA A 63 22.77 -0.98 0.56
CA ALA A 63 22.00 -1.02 1.80
C ALA A 63 21.60 0.38 2.27
N GLU A 64 22.49 1.37 2.18
CA GLU A 64 22.18 2.78 2.48
C GLU A 64 21.07 3.32 1.57
N LEU A 65 21.16 3.11 0.25
CA LEU A 65 20.12 3.54 -0.69
C LEU A 65 18.77 2.86 -0.42
N ARG A 66 18.79 1.57 -0.07
CA ARG A 66 17.58 0.84 0.31
C ARG A 66 16.95 1.41 1.57
N ASP A 67 17.74 1.71 2.60
CA ASP A 67 17.24 2.31 3.84
C ASP A 67 16.73 3.74 3.62
N GLU A 68 17.41 4.53 2.79
CA GLU A 68 16.97 5.88 2.40
C GLU A 68 15.58 5.85 1.76
N LEU A 69 15.37 4.94 0.79
CA LEU A 69 14.07 4.74 0.16
C LEU A 69 13.01 4.23 1.15
N LEU A 70 13.38 3.27 2.00
CA LEU A 70 12.46 2.63 2.95
C LEU A 70 11.95 3.59 4.02
N PHE A 71 12.80 4.50 4.50
CA PHE A 71 12.47 5.46 5.55
C PHE A 71 12.06 6.84 5.03
N LYS A 72 11.97 7.02 3.70
CA LYS A 72 11.28 8.18 3.12
C LYS A 72 9.78 8.10 3.45
N GLN A 73 9.22 9.19 3.95
CA GLN A 73 7.78 9.32 4.16
C GLN A 73 7.07 9.32 2.80
N PRO A 74 6.10 8.40 2.56
CA PRO A 74 5.27 8.43 1.35
C PRO A 74 4.35 9.66 1.35
N GLU A 75 4.05 10.18 0.16
CA GLU A 75 3.16 11.35 -0.02
C GLU A 75 1.69 11.02 0.31
N SER A 76 1.26 9.81 -0.02
CA SER A 76 -0.07 9.28 0.27
C SER A 76 0.01 7.84 0.76
N ASN A 77 -1.11 7.33 1.27
CA ASN A 77 -1.26 5.89 1.46
C ASN A 77 -1.41 5.16 0.11
N GLN A 78 -1.50 3.82 0.16
CA GLN A 78 -1.58 2.97 -1.03
C GLN A 78 -2.84 3.17 -1.88
N PHE A 79 -3.88 3.80 -1.34
CA PHE A 79 -5.15 4.05 -2.05
C PHE A 79 -5.18 5.44 -2.72
N GLY A 80 -4.24 6.32 -2.37
CA GLY A 80 -4.16 7.68 -2.90
C GLY A 80 -5.41 8.50 -2.61
N ASP A 81 -5.74 9.41 -3.52
CA ASP A 81 -6.90 10.29 -3.41
C ASP A 81 -8.13 9.71 -4.09
N CYS A 82 -9.31 10.03 -3.56
CA CYS A 82 -10.55 9.66 -4.23
C CYS A 82 -10.68 10.44 -5.55
N PRO A 83 -10.92 9.79 -6.71
CA PRO A 83 -10.94 10.48 -8.01
C PRO A 83 -12.18 11.36 -8.23
N ILE A 84 -13.07 11.47 -7.23
CA ILE A 84 -14.28 12.32 -7.29
C ILE A 84 -14.11 13.56 -6.41
N CYS A 85 -13.75 13.39 -5.13
CA CYS A 85 -13.60 14.52 -4.20
C CYS A 85 -12.16 14.98 -4.00
N LEU A 86 -11.18 14.27 -4.57
CA LEU A 86 -9.73 14.56 -4.48
C LEU A 86 -9.19 14.58 -3.05
N LEU A 87 -9.94 14.04 -2.08
CA LEU A 87 -9.48 13.88 -0.71
C LEU A 87 -8.79 12.52 -0.52
N PRO A 88 -7.72 12.45 0.29
CA PRO A 88 -7.05 11.20 0.64
C PRO A 88 -8.03 10.11 1.08
N GLN A 89 -7.84 8.89 0.60
CA GLN A 89 -8.68 7.76 0.99
C GLN A 89 -8.34 7.26 2.40
N SER A 90 -9.31 6.63 3.05
CA SER A 90 -9.09 5.99 4.35
C SER A 90 -8.19 4.76 4.20
N ASN A 91 -7.42 4.43 5.23
CA ASN A 91 -6.72 3.14 5.33
C ASN A 91 -7.70 1.97 5.56
N ASP A 92 -8.93 2.26 5.97
CA ASP A 92 -9.99 1.28 6.19
C ASP A 92 -10.62 0.88 4.84
N PRO A 93 -10.43 -0.37 4.38
CA PRO A 93 -10.97 -0.83 3.11
C PRO A 93 -12.51 -0.85 3.08
N GLU A 94 -13.19 -0.88 4.24
CA GLU A 94 -14.66 -0.84 4.30
C GLU A 94 -15.22 0.55 3.95
N LYS A 95 -14.38 1.58 3.98
CA LYS A 95 -14.75 2.97 3.67
C LYS A 95 -14.49 3.35 2.21
N SER A 96 -14.17 2.37 1.37
CA SER A 96 -13.97 2.55 -0.07
C SER A 96 -14.74 1.50 -0.86
N SER A 97 -15.01 1.79 -2.13
CA SER A 97 -15.69 0.88 -3.05
C SER A 97 -15.00 0.93 -4.40
N MET A 98 -14.83 -0.23 -5.03
CA MET A 98 -14.31 -0.34 -6.39
C MET A 98 -15.45 -0.59 -7.37
N GLY A 99 -15.60 0.27 -8.38
CA GLY A 99 -16.58 0.04 -9.45
C GLY A 99 -16.09 -1.04 -10.42
N SER A 100 -16.79 -2.17 -10.53
CA SER A 100 -16.42 -3.24 -11.49
C SER A 100 -16.40 -2.76 -12.95
N CYS A 101 -17.20 -1.75 -13.32
CA CYS A 101 -17.22 -1.18 -14.68
C CYS A 101 -15.87 -0.58 -15.10
N CYS A 102 -15.13 0.04 -14.17
CA CYS A 102 -14.02 0.96 -14.48
C CYS A 102 -12.80 0.80 -13.58
N SER A 103 -12.86 -0.12 -12.62
CA SER A 103 -11.84 -0.40 -11.61
C SER A 103 -11.42 0.80 -10.76
N LYS A 104 -12.22 1.88 -10.77
CA LYS A 104 -11.93 3.04 -9.92
C LYS A 104 -12.38 2.75 -8.50
N VAL A 105 -11.42 2.87 -7.58
CA VAL A 105 -11.64 2.88 -6.14
C VAL A 105 -12.03 4.30 -5.73
N ILE A 106 -13.21 4.45 -5.13
CA ILE A 106 -13.73 5.72 -4.66
C ILE A 106 -14.07 5.61 -3.17
N CYS A 107 -14.09 6.75 -2.47
CA CYS A 107 -14.51 6.75 -1.08
C CYS A 107 -16.02 6.46 -0.94
N GLY A 108 -16.39 5.81 0.17
CA GLY A 108 -17.77 5.45 0.49
C GLY A 108 -18.69 6.66 0.58
N GLY A 109 -18.17 7.83 0.95
CA GLY A 109 -18.92 9.09 0.93
C GLY A 109 -19.42 9.48 -0.47
N CYS A 110 -18.54 9.44 -1.48
CA CYS A 110 -18.93 9.74 -2.86
C CYS A 110 -19.86 8.67 -3.44
N ALA A 111 -19.60 7.39 -3.12
CA ALA A 111 -20.47 6.29 -3.53
C ALA A 111 -21.89 6.45 -2.97
N TYR A 112 -21.99 6.72 -1.66
CA TYR A 112 -23.26 6.91 -0.95
C TYR A 112 -24.00 8.16 -1.42
N ALA A 113 -23.30 9.30 -1.57
CA ALA A 113 -23.90 10.54 -2.06
C ALA A 113 -24.51 10.37 -3.45
N ASN A 114 -23.87 9.63 -4.35
CA ASN A 114 -24.43 9.32 -5.65
C ASN A 114 -25.68 8.44 -5.56
N HIS A 115 -25.66 7.39 -4.71
CA HIS A 115 -26.83 6.54 -4.49
C HIS A 115 -28.04 7.34 -4.00
N ILE A 116 -27.85 8.24 -3.03
CA ILE A 116 -28.91 9.10 -2.51
C ILE A 116 -29.44 10.05 -3.59
N ARG A 117 -28.56 10.75 -4.30
CA ARG A 117 -28.95 11.68 -5.37
C ARG A 117 -29.78 11.00 -6.46
N LEU A 118 -29.37 9.81 -6.90
CA LEU A 118 -30.10 9.05 -7.92
C LEU A 118 -31.47 8.62 -7.42
N ARG A 119 -31.54 8.13 -6.17
CA ARG A 119 -32.80 7.71 -5.54
C ARG A 119 -33.79 8.86 -5.37
N GLU A 120 -33.35 10.00 -4.88
CA GLU A 120 -34.19 11.20 -4.70
C GLU A 120 -34.71 11.73 -6.03
N ALA A 121 -33.86 11.71 -7.07
CA ALA A 121 -34.23 12.09 -8.42
C ALA A 121 -35.02 11.02 -9.18
N LYS A 122 -35.28 9.84 -8.58
CA LYS A 122 -35.93 8.68 -9.21
C LYS A 122 -35.25 8.28 -10.53
N LEU A 123 -33.93 8.34 -10.56
CA LEU A 123 -33.09 7.95 -11.69
C LEU A 123 -32.56 6.52 -11.51
N GLU A 124 -32.21 5.89 -12.63
CA GLU A 124 -31.58 4.57 -12.63
C GLU A 124 -30.22 4.61 -11.92
N GLU A 125 -29.90 3.51 -11.23
CA GLU A 125 -28.60 3.36 -10.58
C GLU A 125 -27.48 3.36 -11.62
N SER A 126 -26.37 4.03 -11.29
CA SER A 126 -25.22 4.10 -12.15
C SER A 126 -23.95 4.35 -11.35
N CYS A 127 -22.82 3.90 -11.90
CA CYS A 127 -21.51 4.12 -11.30
C CYS A 127 -21.22 5.62 -11.19
N PRO A 128 -20.83 6.13 -10.01
CA PRO A 128 -20.56 7.56 -9.81
C PRO A 128 -19.36 8.09 -10.62
N PHE A 129 -18.47 7.20 -11.10
CA PHE A 129 -17.33 7.59 -11.91
C PHE A 129 -17.62 7.44 -13.41
N CYS A 130 -17.97 6.23 -13.85
CA CYS A 130 -18.09 5.87 -15.27
C CYS A 130 -19.53 6.04 -15.83
N ARG A 131 -20.52 6.28 -14.96
CA ARG A 131 -21.97 6.36 -15.26
C ARG A 131 -22.60 5.11 -15.91
N GLN A 132 -21.86 4.02 -16.05
CA GLN A 132 -22.43 2.74 -16.50
C GLN A 132 -23.42 2.20 -15.46
N PRO A 133 -24.48 1.50 -15.90
CA PRO A 133 -25.41 0.82 -14.99
C PRO A 133 -24.68 -0.24 -14.15
N PRO A 134 -25.18 -0.55 -12.94
CA PRO A 134 -24.64 -1.64 -12.14
C PRO A 134 -24.84 -2.98 -12.86
N PRO A 135 -23.95 -3.96 -12.66
CA PRO A 135 -24.16 -5.31 -13.14
C PRO A 135 -25.36 -5.97 -12.44
N ASP A 136 -26.11 -6.80 -13.17
CA ASP A 136 -27.34 -7.44 -12.66
C ASP A 136 -27.06 -8.50 -11.58
N ASN A 137 -25.88 -9.12 -11.63
CA ASN A 137 -25.51 -10.24 -10.76
C ASN A 137 -23.99 -10.35 -10.57
N ASN A 138 -23.56 -11.24 -9.67
CA ASN A 138 -22.15 -11.47 -9.38
C ASN A 138 -21.35 -12.04 -10.57
N ALA A 139 -21.98 -12.77 -11.48
CA ALA A 139 -21.29 -13.27 -12.67
C ALA A 139 -20.90 -12.11 -13.60
N ASP A 140 -21.75 -11.10 -13.74
CA ASP A 140 -21.45 -9.91 -14.53
C ASP A 140 -20.46 -8.98 -13.82
N VAL A 141 -20.47 -8.92 -12.48
CA VAL A 141 -19.38 -8.29 -11.70
C VAL A 141 -18.05 -8.95 -12.05
N ASN A 142 -17.95 -10.28 -11.95
CA ASN A 142 -16.73 -11.03 -12.24
C ASN A 142 -16.29 -10.87 -13.69
N ARG A 143 -17.22 -10.88 -14.64
CA ARG A 143 -16.95 -10.64 -16.07
C ARG A 143 -16.33 -9.27 -16.30
N ASN A 144 -16.86 -8.23 -15.66
CA ASN A 144 -16.32 -6.88 -15.78
C ASN A 144 -14.91 -6.78 -15.17
N ILE A 145 -14.67 -7.42 -14.02
CA ILE A 145 -13.34 -7.46 -13.40
C ILE A 145 -12.36 -8.21 -14.31
N MET A 146 -12.72 -9.38 -14.86
CA MET A 146 -11.87 -10.12 -15.80
C MET A 146 -11.46 -9.29 -17.03
N LYS A 147 -12.43 -8.60 -17.66
CA LYS A 147 -12.13 -7.67 -18.78
C LYS A 147 -11.10 -6.60 -18.40
N ARG A 148 -11.17 -6.08 -17.17
CA ARG A 148 -10.24 -5.06 -16.66
C ARG A 148 -8.87 -5.67 -16.32
N THR A 149 -8.83 -6.90 -15.83
CA THR A 149 -7.60 -7.67 -15.58
C THR A 149 -6.86 -8.01 -16.88
N GLU A 150 -7.59 -8.35 -17.94
CA GLU A 150 -7.06 -8.55 -19.30
C GLU A 150 -6.48 -7.24 -19.87
N ALA A 151 -7.12 -6.11 -19.57
CA ALA A 151 -6.63 -4.77 -19.88
C ALA A 151 -5.47 -4.31 -18.96
N ASN A 152 -4.94 -5.19 -18.11
CA ASN A 152 -3.86 -4.91 -17.16
C ASN A 152 -4.14 -3.77 -16.16
N ASP A 153 -5.40 -3.53 -15.81
CA ASP A 153 -5.75 -2.57 -14.77
C ASP A 153 -5.27 -3.08 -13.39
N PRO A 154 -4.44 -2.32 -12.65
CA PRO A 154 -3.85 -2.81 -11.41
C PRO A 154 -4.86 -3.14 -10.32
N ALA A 155 -5.91 -2.33 -10.17
CA ALA A 155 -6.93 -2.54 -9.15
C ALA A 155 -7.76 -3.81 -9.45
N ALA A 156 -8.07 -4.04 -10.72
CA ALA A 156 -8.73 -5.27 -11.15
C ALA A 156 -7.86 -6.51 -10.97
N ILE A 157 -6.56 -6.45 -11.29
CA ILE A 157 -5.64 -7.58 -11.08
C ILE A 157 -5.59 -7.93 -9.58
N CYS A 158 -5.44 -6.93 -8.70
CA CYS A 158 -5.48 -7.16 -7.25
C CYS A 158 -6.82 -7.73 -6.79
N MET A 159 -7.95 -7.23 -7.30
CA MET A 159 -9.28 -7.73 -6.96
C MET A 159 -9.47 -9.19 -7.41
N MET A 160 -8.98 -9.58 -8.59
CA MET A 160 -9.00 -10.99 -9.02
C MET A 160 -8.19 -11.87 -8.08
N GLY A 161 -7.01 -11.42 -7.64
CA GLY A 161 -6.24 -12.14 -6.63
C GLY A 161 -7.02 -12.34 -5.33
N PHE A 162 -7.75 -11.32 -4.88
CA PHE A 162 -8.59 -11.41 -3.69
C PHE A 162 -9.75 -12.39 -3.86
N ILE A 163 -10.44 -12.35 -5.00
CA ILE A 163 -11.54 -13.27 -5.32
C ILE A 163 -11.05 -14.72 -5.33
N LEU A 164 -9.92 -14.99 -5.98
CA LEU A 164 -9.32 -16.34 -6.04
C LEU A 164 -8.91 -16.84 -4.66
N CYS A 165 -8.29 -15.98 -3.86
CA CYS A 165 -7.90 -16.30 -2.48
C CYS A 165 -9.11 -16.71 -1.62
N ASN A 166 -10.21 -15.96 -1.69
CA ASN A 166 -11.45 -16.29 -0.98
C ASN A 166 -12.11 -17.58 -1.50
N GLY A 167 -11.90 -17.90 -2.78
CA GLY A 167 -12.33 -19.17 -3.39
C GLY A 167 -11.42 -20.37 -3.05
N GLY A 168 -10.31 -20.14 -2.33
CA GLY A 168 -9.33 -21.18 -1.98
C GLY A 168 -8.25 -21.42 -3.04
N ASP A 169 -8.27 -20.71 -4.16
CA ASP A 169 -7.22 -20.76 -5.18
C ASP A 169 -6.08 -19.80 -4.83
N TYR A 170 -5.23 -20.22 -3.88
CA TYR A 170 -4.09 -19.44 -3.43
C TYR A 170 -3.00 -19.29 -4.51
N GLN A 171 -2.87 -20.27 -5.41
CA GLN A 171 -1.86 -20.21 -6.48
C GLN A 171 -2.27 -19.22 -7.56
N GLY A 172 -3.52 -19.29 -8.02
CA GLY A 172 -4.06 -18.29 -8.94
C GLY A 172 -4.05 -16.89 -8.35
N ALA A 173 -4.33 -16.75 -7.05
CA ALA A 173 -4.20 -15.47 -6.34
C ALA A 173 -2.76 -14.95 -6.36
N PHE A 174 -1.79 -15.81 -6.04
CA PHE A 174 -0.37 -15.47 -6.08
C PHE A 174 0.07 -14.96 -7.46
N ASP A 175 -0.33 -15.63 -8.53
CA ASP A 175 0.05 -15.27 -9.90
C ASP A 175 -0.51 -13.88 -10.28
N HIS A 176 -1.74 -13.57 -9.87
CA HIS A 176 -2.33 -12.24 -10.09
C HIS A 176 -1.60 -11.16 -9.29
N TYR A 177 -1.34 -11.38 -8.00
CA TYR A 177 -0.60 -10.40 -7.20
C TYR A 177 0.83 -10.20 -7.71
N LYS A 178 1.50 -11.27 -8.14
CA LYS A 178 2.82 -11.17 -8.79
C LYS A 178 2.76 -10.31 -10.05
N LYS A 179 1.77 -10.54 -10.91
CA LYS A 179 1.54 -9.73 -12.11
C LYS A 179 1.34 -8.24 -11.75
N ALA A 180 0.52 -7.92 -10.76
CA ALA A 180 0.29 -6.53 -10.33
C ALA A 180 1.53 -5.87 -9.71
N ALA A 181 2.33 -6.64 -8.96
CA ALA A 181 3.61 -6.19 -8.42
C ALA A 181 4.63 -5.89 -9.53
N GLU A 182 4.71 -6.72 -10.57
CA GLU A 182 5.65 -6.55 -11.67
C GLU A 182 5.26 -5.41 -12.63
N LEU A 183 3.96 -5.21 -12.89
CA LEU A 183 3.48 -4.22 -13.85
C LEU A 183 3.55 -2.78 -13.32
N VAL A 184 3.11 -2.55 -12.08
CA VAL A 184 2.97 -1.19 -11.54
C VAL A 184 3.53 -1.04 -10.13
N ASN A 185 4.27 -2.03 -9.62
CA ASN A 185 4.79 -2.03 -8.24
C ASN A 185 3.67 -1.73 -7.22
N SER A 186 2.50 -2.36 -7.43
CA SER A 186 1.31 -2.15 -6.58
C SER A 186 1.63 -2.49 -5.13
N ALA A 187 1.47 -1.50 -4.24
CA ALA A 187 1.73 -1.66 -2.82
C ALA A 187 0.80 -2.70 -2.18
N GLU A 188 -0.47 -2.75 -2.61
CA GLU A 188 -1.45 -3.76 -2.19
C GLU A 188 -1.02 -5.15 -2.65
N ALA A 189 -0.63 -5.31 -3.92
CA ALA A 189 -0.20 -6.60 -4.45
C ALA A 189 1.03 -7.14 -3.70
N HIS A 190 2.01 -6.28 -3.43
CA HIS A 190 3.15 -6.63 -2.60
C HIS A 190 2.75 -7.01 -1.18
N TYR A 191 1.81 -6.29 -0.57
CA TYR A 191 1.32 -6.67 0.75
C TYR A 191 0.68 -8.06 0.73
N GLN A 192 -0.17 -8.35 -0.24
CA GLN A 192 -0.81 -9.65 -0.38
C GLN A 192 0.22 -10.77 -0.61
N LEU A 193 1.22 -10.58 -1.47
CA LEU A 193 2.31 -11.54 -1.70
C LEU A 193 3.09 -11.90 -0.42
N ALA A 194 3.19 -10.97 0.52
CA ALA A 194 3.85 -11.23 1.81
C ALA A 194 3.07 -12.20 2.72
N TRP A 195 1.80 -12.47 2.40
CA TRP A 195 0.90 -13.30 3.21
C TRP A 195 0.25 -14.45 2.45
N THR A 196 0.24 -14.42 1.11
CA THR A 196 -0.19 -15.57 0.31
C THR A 196 0.66 -16.78 0.70
N GLY A 197 0.04 -17.78 1.31
CA GLY A 197 0.71 -18.92 1.98
C GLY A 197 1.55 -19.83 1.08
N VAL A 198 1.68 -19.47 -0.20
CA VAL A 198 2.55 -20.12 -1.19
C VAL A 198 4.03 -19.89 -0.86
N GLU A 199 4.40 -18.72 -0.33
CA GLU A 199 5.80 -18.32 -0.12
C GLU A 199 6.20 -18.43 1.38
N LYS A 200 6.88 -19.52 1.77
CA LYS A 200 7.40 -19.69 3.15
C LYS A 200 8.73 -18.96 3.41
N ASP A 201 9.34 -18.35 2.40
CA ASP A 201 10.62 -17.65 2.54
C ASP A 201 10.45 -16.31 3.28
N THR A 202 10.96 -16.27 4.51
CA THR A 202 10.92 -15.07 5.37
C THR A 202 11.62 -13.88 4.72
N LYS A 203 12.67 -14.08 3.92
CA LYS A 203 13.38 -12.99 3.23
C LYS A 203 12.52 -12.37 2.13
N LYS A 204 11.83 -13.21 1.36
CA LYS A 204 10.90 -12.72 0.32
C LYS A 204 9.69 -12.03 0.91
N LYS A 205 9.18 -12.53 2.04
CA LYS A 205 8.14 -11.83 2.80
C LYS A 205 8.57 -10.41 3.19
N VAL A 206 9.77 -10.26 3.76
CA VAL A 206 10.32 -8.94 4.13
C VAL A 206 10.49 -8.07 2.89
N TYR A 207 11.01 -8.61 1.79
CA TYR A 207 11.12 -7.89 0.52
C TYR A 207 9.77 -7.32 0.05
N HIS A 208 8.72 -8.13 0.05
CA HIS A 208 7.39 -7.69 -0.35
C HIS A 208 6.80 -6.65 0.62
N LEU A 209 6.97 -6.83 1.94
CA LEU A 209 6.55 -5.84 2.92
C LEU A 209 7.26 -4.49 2.75
N GLU A 210 8.55 -4.48 2.38
CA GLU A 210 9.29 -3.25 2.11
C GLU A 210 8.79 -2.52 0.87
N HIS A 211 8.55 -3.24 -0.23
CA HIS A 211 7.96 -2.63 -1.42
C HIS A 211 6.56 -2.05 -1.13
N ALA A 212 5.73 -2.78 -0.40
CA ALA A 212 4.42 -2.30 0.04
C ALA A 212 4.55 -1.05 0.94
N ALA A 213 5.48 -1.07 1.90
CA ALA A 213 5.71 0.06 2.79
C ALA A 213 6.18 1.30 2.02
N ILE A 214 7.12 1.15 1.08
CA ILE A 214 7.61 2.23 0.20
C ILE A 214 6.44 2.84 -0.59
N GLY A 215 5.54 2.00 -1.11
CA GLY A 215 4.32 2.43 -1.81
C GLY A 215 3.17 2.94 -0.93
N GLY A 216 3.44 3.29 0.34
CA GLY A 216 2.44 3.91 1.21
C GLY A 216 1.56 2.95 2.02
N HIS A 217 1.80 1.64 1.97
CA HIS A 217 0.97 0.67 2.69
C HIS A 217 1.23 0.71 4.20
N ALA A 218 0.36 1.40 4.95
CA ALA A 218 0.58 1.68 6.37
C ALA A 218 0.64 0.41 7.24
N MET A 219 -0.22 -0.58 6.97
CA MET A 219 -0.21 -1.88 7.67
C MET A 219 1.05 -2.71 7.37
N ALA A 220 1.49 -2.79 6.11
CA ALA A 220 2.75 -3.45 5.75
C ALA A 220 3.93 -2.84 6.52
N ARG A 221 3.95 -1.51 6.59
CA ARG A 221 4.96 -0.75 7.32
C ARG A 221 4.93 -0.99 8.82
N TYR A 222 3.75 -1.06 9.44
CA TYR A 222 3.61 -1.47 10.83
C TYR A 222 4.18 -2.88 11.08
N ASN A 223 3.87 -3.83 10.18
CA ASN A 223 4.35 -5.20 10.27
C ASN A 223 5.89 -5.30 10.11
N LEU A 224 6.51 -4.43 9.29
CA LEU A 224 7.96 -4.30 9.28
C LEU A 224 8.49 -3.85 10.64
N GLY A 225 7.85 -2.88 11.29
CA GLY A 225 8.23 -2.45 12.64
C GLY A 225 8.17 -3.58 13.65
N VAL A 226 7.10 -4.39 13.64
CA VAL A 226 6.99 -5.59 14.48
C VAL A 226 8.10 -6.60 14.17
N ASN A 227 8.42 -6.81 12.89
CA ASN A 227 9.51 -7.70 12.48
C ASN A 227 10.89 -7.17 12.96
N GLU A 228 11.14 -5.87 12.85
CA GLU A 228 12.36 -5.23 13.35
C GLU A 228 12.50 -5.37 14.88
N GLN A 229 11.43 -5.15 15.63
CA GLN A 229 11.40 -5.32 17.08
C GLN A 229 11.71 -6.76 17.50
N ARG A 230 11.07 -7.75 16.84
CA ARG A 230 11.34 -9.18 17.09
C ARG A 230 12.79 -9.58 16.83
N ASN A 231 13.47 -8.86 15.95
CA ASN A 231 14.90 -9.04 15.65
C ASN A 231 15.81 -8.17 16.54
N GLY A 232 15.29 -7.55 17.61
CA GLY A 232 16.05 -6.72 18.54
C GLY A 232 16.44 -5.33 17.99
N ARG A 233 15.88 -4.90 16.86
CA ARG A 233 16.22 -3.63 16.18
C ARG A 233 15.18 -2.56 16.49
N LEU A 234 15.00 -2.24 17.78
CA LEU A 234 13.94 -1.35 18.28
C LEU A 234 13.97 0.05 17.63
N GLU A 235 15.14 0.66 17.46
CA GLU A 235 15.26 1.97 16.81
C GLU A 235 14.71 1.97 15.38
N ARG A 236 14.95 0.88 14.62
CA ARG A 236 14.37 0.72 13.27
C ARG A 236 12.87 0.49 13.34
N ALA A 237 12.40 -0.29 14.31
CA ALA A 237 10.98 -0.53 14.53
C ALA A 237 10.22 0.78 14.76
N ILE A 238 10.75 1.64 15.62
CA ILE A 238 10.20 2.97 15.92
C ILE A 238 10.12 3.82 14.65
N LYS A 239 11.17 3.85 13.80
CA LYS A 239 11.12 4.59 12.53
C LYS A 239 9.99 4.11 11.61
N HIS A 240 9.76 2.80 11.52
CA HIS A 240 8.63 2.25 10.77
C HIS A 240 7.29 2.69 11.36
N TRP A 241 7.12 2.62 12.67
CA TRP A 241 5.88 3.01 13.34
C TRP A 241 5.62 4.51 13.25
N ILE A 242 6.63 5.38 13.32
CA ILE A 242 6.49 6.82 13.09
C ILE A 242 5.88 7.06 11.71
N ILE A 243 6.47 6.49 10.65
CA ILE A 243 5.99 6.71 9.28
C ILE A 243 4.58 6.13 9.09
N SER A 244 4.30 4.94 9.65
CA SER A 244 2.97 4.31 9.60
C SER A 244 1.91 5.13 10.35
N ALA A 245 2.25 5.68 11.52
CA ALA A 245 1.38 6.58 12.27
C ALA A 245 1.11 7.87 11.49
N LYS A 246 2.15 8.46 10.87
CA LYS A 246 2.03 9.63 9.97
C LYS A 246 1.15 9.37 8.74
N LEU A 247 0.92 8.11 8.36
CA LEU A 247 -0.07 7.72 7.33
C LEU A 247 -1.48 7.50 7.90
N GLY A 248 -1.72 7.80 9.18
CA GLY A 248 -3.03 7.66 9.81
C GLY A 248 -3.37 6.24 10.28
N TYR A 249 -2.37 5.39 10.61
CA TYR A 249 -2.63 4.03 11.07
C TYR A 249 -2.59 3.88 12.60
N ASP A 250 -3.75 3.60 13.19
CA ASP A 250 -3.97 3.63 14.65
C ASP A 250 -3.08 2.67 15.44
N ARG A 251 -2.88 1.44 14.95
CA ARG A 251 -2.03 0.46 15.66
C ARG A 251 -0.57 0.91 15.75
N ALA A 252 -0.09 1.69 14.78
CA ALA A 252 1.24 2.26 14.85
C ALA A 252 1.32 3.40 15.87
N ALA A 253 0.28 4.24 15.96
CA ALA A 253 0.19 5.28 16.99
C ALA A 253 0.15 4.68 18.41
N GLU A 254 -0.60 3.59 18.62
CA GLU A 254 -0.61 2.88 19.90
C GLU A 254 0.74 2.21 20.21
N ALA A 255 1.44 1.65 19.21
CA ALA A 255 2.80 1.13 19.43
C ALA A 255 3.79 2.22 19.88
N LEU A 256 3.70 3.43 19.30
CA LEU A 256 4.52 4.57 19.73
C LEU A 256 4.19 5.03 21.16
N LYS A 257 2.92 4.94 21.57
CA LYS A 257 2.49 5.25 22.93
C LYS A 257 3.09 4.29 23.95
N VAL A 258 3.21 3.01 23.61
CA VAL A 258 3.95 2.03 24.43
C VAL A 258 5.43 2.41 24.50
N CYS A 259 6.07 2.71 23.37
CA CYS A 259 7.48 3.12 23.33
C CYS A 259 7.75 4.37 24.18
N PHE A 260 6.83 5.33 24.20
CA PHE A 260 6.94 6.54 25.01
C PHE A 260 6.88 6.22 26.51
N ARG A 261 5.94 5.36 26.94
CA ARG A 261 5.83 4.92 28.35
C ARG A 261 7.08 4.19 28.82
N GLU A 262 7.70 3.42 27.94
CA GLU A 262 8.94 2.69 28.22
C GLU A 262 10.20 3.57 28.15
N GLY A 263 10.07 4.86 27.80
CA GLY A 263 11.21 5.78 27.67
C GLY A 263 12.05 5.57 26.41
N SER A 264 11.57 4.79 25.44
CA SER A 264 12.28 4.50 24.17
C SER A 264 12.19 5.65 23.16
N ILE A 265 11.25 6.57 23.33
CA ILE A 265 11.13 7.80 22.52
C ILE A 265 10.88 9.02 23.41
N SER A 266 11.32 10.18 22.97
CA SER A 266 11.06 11.43 23.67
C SER A 266 9.61 11.88 23.53
N LYS A 267 9.19 12.76 24.44
CA LYS A 267 7.86 13.41 24.39
C LYS A 267 7.64 14.15 23.07
N ASP A 268 8.67 14.82 22.55
CA ASP A 268 8.56 15.63 21.33
C ASP A 268 8.34 14.76 20.09
N VAL A 269 9.09 13.66 19.96
CA VAL A 269 8.93 12.69 18.86
C VAL A 269 7.54 12.06 18.91
N PHE A 270 7.09 11.66 20.10
CA PHE A 270 5.75 11.09 20.28
C PHE A 270 4.65 12.10 19.90
N ALA A 271 4.75 13.34 20.39
CA ALA A 271 3.78 14.38 20.12
C ALA A 271 3.74 14.78 18.63
N GLU A 272 4.89 14.85 17.96
CA GLU A 272 4.96 15.10 16.51
C GLU A 272 4.27 13.97 15.73
N ALA A 273 4.57 12.71 16.05
CA ALA A 273 3.97 11.57 15.39
C ALA A 273 2.44 11.54 15.56
N LEU A 274 1.93 11.86 16.76
CA LEU A 274 0.49 11.93 17.00
C LEU A 274 -0.19 13.10 16.30
N ARG A 275 0.43 14.28 16.23
CA ARG A 275 -0.12 15.41 15.46
C ARG A 275 -0.23 15.08 13.98
N ALA A 276 0.81 14.47 13.41
CA ALA A 276 0.80 14.06 12.02
C ALA A 276 -0.19 12.91 11.74
N HIS A 277 -0.32 11.96 12.67
CA HIS A 277 -1.36 10.94 12.62
C HIS A 277 -2.76 11.55 12.59
N GLN A 278 -3.05 12.48 13.50
CA GLN A 278 -4.34 13.18 13.56
C GLN A 278 -4.61 13.97 12.28
N ALA A 279 -3.62 14.69 11.75
CA ALA A 279 -3.73 15.41 10.49
C ALA A 279 -4.03 14.48 9.31
N ALA A 280 -3.39 13.30 9.25
CA ALA A 280 -3.68 12.30 8.22
C ALA A 280 -5.11 11.74 8.34
N VAL A 281 -5.58 11.46 9.56
CA VAL A 281 -6.95 11.00 9.81
C VAL A 281 -7.97 12.09 9.42
N ASP A 282 -7.74 13.33 9.83
CA ASP A 282 -8.65 14.45 9.54
C ASP A 282 -8.70 14.80 8.05
N ALA A 283 -7.60 14.66 7.32
CA ALA A 283 -7.57 14.83 5.86
C ALA A 283 -8.48 13.83 5.12
N THR A 284 -8.84 12.69 5.75
CA THR A 284 -9.79 11.73 5.18
C THR A 284 -11.26 12.05 5.49
N LYS A 285 -11.57 13.11 6.25
CA LYS A 285 -12.94 13.44 6.62
C LYS A 285 -13.61 14.31 5.55
N SER A 286 -14.92 14.14 5.42
CA SER A 286 -15.79 15.05 4.66
C SER A 286 -17.24 14.83 5.13
N PRO A 287 -18.13 15.83 4.98
CA PRO A 287 -19.53 15.69 5.35
C PRO A 287 -20.20 14.46 4.71
N GLN A 288 -19.90 14.18 3.43
CA GLN A 288 -20.45 13.02 2.73
C GLN A 288 -19.94 11.69 3.30
N ARG A 289 -18.68 11.62 3.73
CA ARG A 289 -18.12 10.42 4.38
C ARG A 289 -18.72 10.20 5.77
N GLU A 290 -18.96 11.26 6.54
CA GLU A 290 -19.61 11.17 7.85
C GLU A 290 -21.06 10.70 7.74
N VAL A 291 -21.81 11.24 6.78
CA VAL A 291 -23.18 10.80 6.50
C VAL A 291 -23.21 9.33 6.06
N ALA A 292 -22.30 8.93 5.17
CA ALA A 292 -22.19 7.55 4.71
C ALA A 292 -21.85 6.58 5.86
N GLU A 293 -20.90 6.94 6.71
CA GLU A 293 -20.51 6.17 7.90
C GLU A 293 -21.70 5.98 8.85
N ALA A 294 -22.41 7.06 9.18
CA ALA A 294 -23.59 6.99 10.04
C ALA A 294 -24.69 6.10 9.45
N ALA A 295 -24.90 6.15 8.13
CA ALA A 295 -25.85 5.27 7.44
C ALA A 295 -25.41 3.80 7.50
N MET A 296 -24.13 3.52 7.25
CA MET A 296 -23.57 2.16 7.32
C MET A 296 -23.65 1.57 8.73
N GLN A 297 -23.39 2.37 9.77
CA GLN A 297 -23.54 1.95 11.16
C GLN A 297 -24.99 1.56 11.49
N LYS A 298 -25.96 2.36 11.05
CA LYS A 298 -27.39 2.03 11.20
C LYS A 298 -27.75 0.72 10.50
N MET A 299 -27.25 0.51 9.28
CA MET A 299 -27.48 -0.73 8.52
C MET A 299 -26.87 -1.96 9.21
N ARG A 300 -25.64 -1.84 9.74
CA ARG A 300 -24.97 -2.90 10.51
C ARG A 300 -25.74 -3.25 11.78
N ALA A 301 -26.16 -2.25 12.55
CA ALA A 301 -26.97 -2.43 13.76
C ALA A 301 -28.30 -3.14 13.44
N ALA A 302 -28.99 -2.74 12.38
CA ALA A 302 -30.23 -3.38 11.95
C ALA A 302 -30.01 -4.84 11.51
N ARG A 303 -28.91 -5.14 10.81
CA ARG A 303 -28.55 -6.52 10.42
C ARG A 303 -28.26 -7.39 11.64
N ALA A 304 -27.50 -6.87 12.61
CA ALA A 304 -27.20 -7.58 13.86
C ALA A 304 -28.49 -7.86 14.65
N ALA A 305 -29.37 -6.88 14.79
CA ALA A 305 -30.66 -7.05 15.46
C ALA A 305 -31.53 -8.14 14.79
N ARG A 306 -31.58 -8.17 13.46
CA ARG A 306 -32.28 -9.22 12.71
C ARG A 306 -31.67 -10.61 12.90
N GLN A 307 -30.34 -10.71 12.98
CA GLN A 307 -29.66 -11.98 13.23
C GLN A 307 -29.94 -12.48 14.65
N ASN A 308 -29.85 -11.61 15.65
CA ASN A 308 -30.16 -11.94 17.04
C ASN A 308 -31.62 -12.40 17.19
N TYR A 309 -32.57 -11.69 16.54
CA TYR A 309 -33.97 -12.10 16.52
C TYR A 309 -34.17 -13.49 15.91
N LYS A 310 -33.53 -13.78 14.76
CA LYS A 310 -33.61 -15.11 14.12
C LYS A 310 -33.02 -16.22 15.00
N GLN A 311 -31.91 -15.94 15.67
CA GLN A 311 -31.30 -16.89 16.60
C GLN A 311 -32.24 -17.16 17.79
N GLN A 312 -32.78 -16.11 18.40
CA GLN A 312 -33.73 -16.24 19.51
C GLN A 312 -34.98 -17.03 19.10
N TYR A 313 -35.59 -16.69 17.96
CA TYR A 313 -36.75 -17.41 17.42
C TYR A 313 -36.46 -18.89 17.20
N ASN A 314 -35.28 -19.22 16.67
CA ASN A 314 -34.89 -20.62 16.46
C ASN A 314 -34.73 -21.35 17.80
N ILE A 315 -34.09 -20.73 18.80
CA ILE A 315 -33.93 -21.28 20.16
C ILE A 315 -35.31 -21.58 20.77
N ASP A 316 -36.19 -20.58 20.81
CA ASP A 316 -37.54 -20.69 21.37
C ASP A 316 -38.35 -21.80 20.67
N LYS A 317 -38.23 -21.90 19.34
CA LYS A 317 -38.86 -22.96 18.55
C LYS A 317 -38.34 -24.35 18.95
N THR A 318 -37.03 -24.55 19.03
CA THR A 318 -36.44 -25.83 19.50
C THR A 318 -36.85 -26.19 20.92
N SER A 319 -36.86 -25.22 21.85
CA SER A 319 -37.30 -25.43 23.23
C SER A 319 -38.78 -25.83 23.29
N SER A 320 -39.64 -25.21 22.49
CA SER A 320 -41.07 -25.55 22.43
C SER A 320 -41.34 -26.95 21.85
N ILE A 321 -40.51 -27.43 20.91
CA ILE A 321 -40.59 -28.80 20.37
C ILE A 321 -40.17 -29.81 21.44
N SER A 322 -39.05 -29.57 22.14
CA SER A 322 -38.55 -30.46 23.19
C SER A 322 -39.48 -30.62 24.40
N LEU A 323 -40.35 -29.62 24.65
CA LEU A 323 -41.36 -29.65 25.71
C LEU A 323 -42.63 -30.43 25.30
N ARG A 324 -42.88 -30.59 23.99
CA ARG A 324 -44.04 -31.35 23.47
C ARG A 324 -43.75 -32.84 23.28
N GLU A 325 -42.47 -33.22 23.26
CA GLU A 325 -42.00 -34.61 23.13
C GLU A 325 -41.77 -35.32 24.48
N ARG A 326 -42.06 -34.65 25.60
CA ARG A 326 -42.07 -35.19 26.96
C ARG A 326 -43.51 -35.34 27.46
#